data_AF-A0A7X6CY37-F1
#
_entry.id   AF-A0A7X6CY37-F1
#
_cell.length_a   1.000
_cell.length_b   1.000
_cell.length_c   1.000
_cell.angle_alpha   90.00
_cell.angle_beta   90.00
_cell.angle_gamma   90.00
#
_symmetry.space_group_name_H-M   'P 1'
#
loop_
_entity.id
_entity.type
_entity.pdbx_description
1 polymer ?
#
loop_
_entity_poly.entity_id
_entity_poly.type
_entity_poly.pdbx_seq_one_letter_code
_entity_poly.pdbx_strand_id
1 'polypeptide(L)'
;MDHAGPTPYIELDAAQSELLAQLVRADLPAPDGTEASAELLAARGLDPDDFRGTLAGMPLGTVRTADGTTSVTALGAAVHYRARAEQLELLLSRIGGFAARHGTADRRFAACLQEMAQETLTPAEAESRMRGGD
;
A
#
# COMPACT_ATOMS: atom_id res chain seq x y z
N MET A 1 -23.17 -17.18 -4.22
CA MET A 1 -23.08 -17.77 -2.87
C MET A 1 -22.05 -16.93 -2.13
N ASP A 2 -22.51 -15.85 -1.50
CA ASP A 2 -21.66 -14.92 -0.75
C ASP A 2 -21.47 -15.45 0.67
N HIS A 3 -20.27 -15.91 0.95
CA HIS A 3 -19.77 -16.11 2.31
C HIS A 3 -18.58 -15.17 2.54
N ALA A 4 -18.77 -13.88 2.25
CA ALA A 4 -17.87 -12.86 2.76
C ALA A 4 -18.27 -12.58 4.22
N GLY A 5 -17.88 -13.48 5.13
CA GLY A 5 -17.78 -13.11 6.54
C GLY A 5 -16.82 -11.93 6.70
N PRO A 6 -16.87 -11.20 7.82
CA PRO A 6 -16.00 -10.05 8.03
C PRO A 6 -14.53 -10.47 7.89
N THR A 7 -13.77 -9.76 7.04
CA THR A 7 -12.33 -9.98 6.90
C THR A 7 -11.67 -9.82 8.26
N PRO A 8 -10.90 -10.81 8.76
CA PRO A 8 -10.32 -10.74 10.09
C PRO A 8 -9.41 -9.52 10.22
N TYR A 9 -9.48 -8.84 11.36
CA TYR A 9 -8.65 -7.67 11.64
C TYR A 9 -7.21 -8.13 11.92
N ILE A 10 -6.36 -8.02 10.89
CA ILE A 10 -4.93 -8.27 10.93
C ILE A 10 -4.24 -6.93 10.72
N GLU A 11 -3.41 -6.53 11.68
CA GLU A 11 -2.51 -5.39 11.54
C GLU A 11 -1.18 -5.86 10.97
N LEU A 12 -0.68 -5.12 9.98
CA LEU A 12 0.62 -5.34 9.38
C LEU A 12 1.50 -4.14 9.71
N ASP A 13 2.78 -4.39 9.99
CA ASP A 13 3.75 -3.30 9.99
C ASP A 13 4.02 -2.77 8.57
N ALA A 14 4.87 -1.75 8.46
CA ALA A 14 5.19 -1.13 7.17
C ALA A 14 5.88 -2.12 6.19
N ALA A 15 6.79 -2.96 6.68
CA ALA A 15 7.54 -3.90 5.85
C ALA A 15 6.61 -5.03 5.36
N GLN A 16 5.76 -5.56 6.23
CA GLN A 16 4.75 -6.57 5.89
C GLN A 16 3.71 -6.02 4.90
N SER A 17 3.27 -4.78 5.09
CA SER A 17 2.34 -4.10 4.18
C SER A 17 2.92 -3.93 2.78
N GLU A 18 4.18 -3.50 2.71
CA GLU A 18 4.92 -3.33 1.46
C GLU A 18 5.15 -4.69 0.76
N LEU A 19 5.56 -5.71 1.50
CA LEU A 19 5.70 -7.07 0.97
C LEU A 19 4.37 -7.58 0.38
N LEU A 20 3.25 -7.39 1.07
CA LEU A 20 1.95 -7.77 0.53
C LEU A 20 1.60 -7.01 -0.75
N ALA A 21 1.87 -5.70 -0.78
CA ALA A 21 1.62 -4.87 -1.94
C ALA A 21 2.41 -5.34 -3.17
N GLN A 22 3.64 -5.82 -2.98
CA GLN A 22 4.44 -6.42 -4.04
C GLN A 22 3.89 -7.76 -4.50
N LEU A 23 3.56 -8.65 -3.57
CA LEU A 23 3.00 -9.99 -3.88
C LEU A 23 1.61 -9.92 -4.54
N VAL A 24 0.83 -8.87 -4.28
CA VAL A 24 -0.43 -8.61 -4.99
C VAL A 24 -0.19 -8.22 -6.45
N ARG A 25 0.95 -7.60 -6.78
CA ARG A 25 1.30 -7.23 -8.16
C ARG A 25 1.88 -8.40 -8.93
N ALA A 26 2.72 -9.21 -8.30
CA ALA A 26 3.33 -10.38 -8.90
C ALA A 26 3.90 -11.33 -7.85
N ASP A 27 3.88 -12.62 -8.14
CA ASP A 27 4.61 -13.61 -7.36
C ASP A 27 6.12 -13.32 -7.36
N LEU A 28 6.75 -13.67 -6.24
CA LEU A 28 8.17 -13.48 -6.00
C LEU A 28 8.88 -14.83 -5.86
N PRO A 29 10.19 -14.93 -6.14
CA PRO A 29 10.96 -16.14 -5.85
C PRO A 29 10.84 -16.54 -4.38
N ALA A 30 10.80 -17.86 -4.10
CA ALA A 30 10.90 -18.37 -2.74
C ALA A 30 12.30 -18.08 -2.18
N PRO A 31 12.45 -17.59 -0.94
CA PRO A 31 13.75 -17.32 -0.34
C PRO A 31 14.35 -18.60 0.26
N ASP A 32 14.64 -19.59 -0.60
CA ASP A 32 15.11 -20.92 -0.23
C ASP A 32 16.59 -20.96 0.23
N GLY A 33 17.27 -19.82 0.19
CA GLY A 33 18.66 -19.68 0.62
C GLY A 33 19.68 -20.04 -0.46
N THR A 34 19.23 -20.36 -1.68
CA THR A 34 20.12 -20.56 -2.83
C THR A 34 20.58 -19.23 -3.42
N GLU A 35 21.76 -19.23 -4.03
CA GLU A 35 22.31 -18.07 -4.75
C GLU A 35 21.38 -17.65 -5.90
N ALA A 36 20.81 -18.62 -6.63
CA ALA A 36 19.85 -18.36 -7.70
C ALA A 36 18.59 -17.63 -7.20
N SER A 37 18.03 -18.04 -6.05
CA SER A 37 16.91 -17.32 -5.43
C SER A 37 17.30 -15.90 -5.02
N ALA A 38 18.48 -15.74 -4.41
CA ALA A 38 18.99 -14.44 -4.00
C ALA A 38 19.17 -13.48 -5.20
N GLU A 39 19.73 -13.97 -6.31
CA GLU A 39 19.86 -13.19 -7.56
C GLU A 39 18.51 -12.78 -8.14
N LEU A 40 17.53 -13.69 -8.14
CA LEU A 40 16.19 -13.38 -8.64
C LEU A 40 15.45 -12.36 -7.77
N LEU A 41 15.63 -12.40 -6.44
CA LEU A 41 15.10 -11.38 -5.52
C LEU A 41 15.81 -10.04 -5.71
N ALA A 42 17.13 -10.04 -5.83
CA ALA A 42 17.91 -8.84 -6.09
C ALA A 42 17.55 -8.19 -7.44
N ALA A 43 17.25 -8.98 -8.47
CA ALA A 43 16.74 -8.49 -9.76
C ALA A 43 15.35 -7.81 -9.66
N ARG A 44 14.61 -8.06 -8.58
CA ARG A 44 13.37 -7.35 -8.22
C ARG A 44 13.61 -6.16 -7.28
N GLY A 45 14.87 -5.82 -7.00
CA GLY A 45 15.25 -4.73 -6.09
C GLY A 45 15.06 -5.09 -4.62
N LEU A 46 15.01 -6.37 -4.27
CA LEU A 46 14.80 -6.84 -2.91
C LEU A 46 16.10 -7.34 -2.30
N ASP A 47 16.34 -6.98 -1.05
CA ASP A 47 17.36 -7.63 -0.23
C ASP A 47 16.85 -9.01 0.21
N PRO A 48 17.56 -10.11 -0.10
CA PRO A 48 17.10 -11.46 0.20
C PRO A 48 16.93 -11.76 1.70
N ASP A 49 17.74 -11.14 2.56
CA ASP A 49 17.71 -11.38 4.00
C ASP A 49 16.58 -10.59 4.66
N ASP A 50 16.38 -9.33 4.28
CA ASP A 50 15.22 -8.53 4.72
C ASP A 50 13.92 -9.15 4.23
N PHE A 51 13.89 -9.63 2.99
CA PHE A 51 12.73 -10.34 2.43
C PHE A 51 12.42 -11.60 3.23
N ARG A 52 13.43 -12.44 3.52
CA ARG A 52 13.26 -13.66 4.31
C ARG A 52 12.78 -13.34 5.74
N GLY A 53 13.36 -12.30 6.35
CA GLY A 53 12.96 -11.85 7.69
C GLY A 53 11.51 -11.35 7.74
N THR A 54 11.12 -10.51 6.78
CA THR A 54 9.75 -10.01 6.66
C THR A 54 8.77 -11.15 6.38
N LEU A 55 9.13 -12.06 5.47
CA LEU A 55 8.30 -13.22 5.13
C LEU A 55 8.07 -14.14 6.34
N ALA A 56 9.11 -14.37 7.16
CA ALA A 56 9.00 -15.17 8.38
C ALA A 56 8.08 -14.52 9.44
N GLY A 57 7.95 -13.20 9.44
CA GLY A 57 7.05 -12.46 10.31
C GLY A 57 5.60 -12.35 9.81
N MET A 58 5.30 -12.80 8.59
CA MET A 58 3.97 -12.66 8.00
C MET A 58 2.90 -13.40 8.80
N PRO A 59 1.71 -12.80 9.03
CA PRO A 59 0.61 -13.50 9.67
C PRO A 59 0.22 -14.76 8.90
N LEU A 60 -0.11 -15.82 9.65
CA LEU A 60 -0.39 -17.14 9.09
C LEU A 60 -1.48 -17.08 8.01
N GLY A 61 -1.20 -17.74 6.89
CA GLY A 61 -2.15 -17.87 5.78
C GLY A 61 -2.33 -16.63 4.92
N THR A 62 -1.57 -15.54 5.14
CA THR A 62 -1.59 -14.36 4.25
C THR A 62 -0.73 -14.53 2.99
N VAL A 63 0.30 -15.37 3.09
CA VAL A 63 1.23 -15.72 2.01
C VAL A 63 1.39 -17.23 1.93
N ARG A 64 1.76 -17.73 0.75
CA ARG A 64 2.07 -19.14 0.52
C ARG A 64 3.32 -19.25 -0.32
N THR A 65 4.26 -20.07 0.14
CA THR A 65 5.45 -20.46 -0.62
C THR A 65 5.31 -21.89 -1.11
N ALA A 66 5.36 -22.09 -2.42
CA ALA A 66 5.27 -23.39 -3.08
C ALA A 66 6.01 -23.35 -4.42
N ASP A 67 6.60 -24.48 -4.83
CA ASP A 67 7.23 -24.67 -6.15
C ASP A 67 8.26 -23.57 -6.51
N GLY A 68 9.06 -23.13 -5.53
CA GLY A 68 10.09 -22.10 -5.74
C GLY A 68 9.54 -20.67 -5.85
N THR A 69 8.26 -20.45 -5.54
CA THR A 69 7.61 -19.14 -5.59
C THR A 69 6.88 -18.82 -4.28
N THR A 70 6.79 -17.54 -3.97
CA THR A 70 5.98 -16.97 -2.89
C THR A 70 4.87 -16.14 -3.53
N SER A 71 3.64 -16.41 -3.12
CA SER A 71 2.42 -15.80 -3.65
C SER A 71 1.54 -15.29 -2.52
N VAL A 72 0.73 -14.26 -2.81
CA VAL A 72 -0.32 -13.81 -1.87
C VAL A 72 -1.49 -14.79 -1.87
N THR A 73 -2.08 -15.05 -0.71
CA THR A 73 -3.33 -15.83 -0.63
C THR A 73 -4.56 -14.92 -0.79
N ALA A 74 -5.75 -15.50 -0.87
CA ALA A 74 -7.00 -14.74 -0.82
C ALA A 74 -7.14 -13.93 0.49
N LEU A 75 -6.69 -14.48 1.62
CA LEU A 75 -6.69 -13.78 2.90
C LEU A 75 -5.70 -12.61 2.87
N GLY A 76 -4.49 -12.82 2.37
CA GLY A 76 -3.51 -11.74 2.19
C GLY A 76 -4.09 -10.62 1.32
N ALA A 77 -4.61 -10.96 0.14
CA ALA A 77 -5.22 -9.98 -0.74
C ALA A 77 -6.34 -9.18 -0.06
N ALA A 78 -7.20 -9.85 0.72
CA ALA A 78 -8.26 -9.18 1.48
C ALA A 78 -7.71 -8.22 2.54
N VAL A 79 -6.63 -8.59 3.24
CA VAL A 79 -5.94 -7.71 4.21
C VAL A 79 -5.35 -6.48 3.50
N HIS A 80 -4.65 -6.65 2.38
CA HIS A 80 -4.08 -5.54 1.60
C HIS A 80 -5.16 -4.58 1.10
N TYR A 81 -6.21 -5.10 0.46
CA TYR A 81 -7.23 -4.24 -0.11
C TYR A 81 -8.09 -3.54 0.96
N ARG A 82 -8.28 -4.14 2.14
CA ARG A 82 -8.91 -3.44 3.27
C ARG A 82 -8.05 -2.25 3.71
N ALA A 83 -6.77 -2.47 3.99
CA ALA A 83 -5.86 -1.39 4.40
C ALA A 83 -5.80 -0.27 3.34
N ARG A 84 -5.77 -0.64 2.06
CA ARG A 84 -5.81 0.34 0.96
C ARG A 84 -7.13 1.11 0.90
N ALA A 85 -8.27 0.46 1.14
CA ALA A 85 -9.57 1.12 1.19
C ALA A 85 -9.62 2.14 2.34
N GLU A 86 -9.21 1.75 3.55
CA GLU A 86 -9.14 2.63 4.73
C GLU A 86 -8.26 3.87 4.46
N GLN A 87 -7.10 3.68 3.82
CA GLN A 87 -6.23 4.79 3.41
C GLN A 87 -6.90 5.73 2.41
N LEU A 88 -7.58 5.17 1.40
CA LEU A 88 -8.29 5.96 0.39
C LEU A 88 -9.49 6.71 0.98
N GLU A 89 -10.21 6.12 1.93
CA GLU A 89 -11.30 6.79 2.66
C GLU A 89 -10.77 8.00 3.43
N LEU A 90 -9.64 7.86 4.13
CA LEU A 90 -8.98 8.98 4.81
C LEU A 90 -8.54 10.07 3.82
N LEU A 91 -7.96 9.68 2.68
CA LEU A 91 -7.56 10.61 1.64
C LEU A 91 -8.77 11.37 1.06
N LEU A 92 -9.84 10.67 0.72
CA LEU A 92 -11.08 11.26 0.23
C LEU A 92 -11.72 12.19 1.26
N SER A 93 -11.69 11.84 2.54
CA SER A 93 -12.16 12.72 3.61
C SER A 93 -11.35 14.02 3.69
N ARG A 94 -10.02 13.94 3.54
CA ARG A 94 -9.14 15.12 3.54
C ARG A 94 -9.40 16.01 2.32
N ILE A 95 -9.51 15.41 1.15
CA ILE A 95 -9.83 16.09 -0.11
C ILE A 95 -11.20 16.76 -0.02
N GLY A 96 -12.23 16.06 0.47
CA GLY A 96 -13.57 16.60 0.66
C GLY A 96 -13.59 17.77 1.63
N GLY A 97 -12.87 17.68 2.76
CA GLY A 97 -12.73 18.78 3.71
C GLY A 97 -11.97 19.99 3.15
N PHE A 98 -10.99 19.78 2.28
CA PHE A 98 -10.34 20.86 1.54
C PHE A 98 -11.28 21.49 0.50
N ALA A 99 -11.97 20.68 -0.30
CA ALA A 99 -12.91 21.16 -1.32
C ALA A 99 -14.07 21.99 -0.75
N ALA A 100 -14.63 21.57 0.39
CA ALA A 100 -15.70 22.27 1.06
C ALA A 100 -15.32 23.68 1.53
N ARG A 101 -14.02 23.96 1.74
CA ARG A 101 -13.53 25.25 2.28
C ARG A 101 -13.16 26.28 1.21
N HIS A 102 -12.70 25.84 0.04
CA HIS A 102 -12.06 26.73 -0.94
C HIS A 102 -12.83 26.92 -2.26
N GLY A 103 -13.87 26.12 -2.54
CA GLY A 103 -14.66 26.23 -3.77
C GLY A 103 -13.90 25.80 -5.04
N THR A 104 -14.61 25.41 -6.10
CA THR A 104 -14.04 24.59 -7.19
C THR A 104 -13.55 25.36 -8.42
N ALA A 105 -13.60 26.69 -8.42
CA ALA A 105 -13.35 27.50 -9.63
C ALA A 105 -11.91 28.05 -9.75
N ASP A 106 -11.07 27.91 -8.72
CA ASP A 106 -9.70 28.42 -8.72
C ASP A 106 -8.70 27.40 -9.30
N ARG A 107 -7.80 27.85 -10.17
CA ARG A 107 -6.71 27.03 -10.74
C ARG A 107 -5.72 26.58 -9.66
N ARG A 108 -5.45 27.40 -8.65
CA ARG A 108 -4.60 27.05 -7.49
C ARG A 108 -5.25 25.94 -6.66
N PHE A 109 -6.56 26.01 -6.48
CA PHE A 109 -7.34 24.97 -5.84
C PHE A 109 -7.25 23.65 -6.60
N ALA A 110 -7.44 23.67 -7.93
CA ALA A 110 -7.33 22.48 -8.77
C ALA A 110 -5.93 21.84 -8.69
N ALA A 111 -4.86 22.65 -8.66
CA ALA A 111 -3.50 22.17 -8.49
C ALA A 111 -3.28 21.53 -7.11
N CYS A 112 -3.71 22.19 -6.03
CA CYS A 112 -3.61 21.64 -4.67
C CYS A 112 -4.39 20.33 -4.53
N LEU A 113 -5.60 20.25 -5.09
CA LEU A 113 -6.38 19.02 -5.13
C LEU A 113 -5.65 17.89 -5.87
N GLN A 114 -5.06 18.19 -7.03
CA GLN A 114 -4.34 17.20 -7.82
C GLN A 114 -3.11 16.67 -7.06
N GLU A 115 -2.32 17.54 -6.45
CA GLU A 115 -1.16 17.14 -5.65
C GLU A 115 -1.58 16.38 -4.38
N MET A 116 -2.67 16.78 -3.72
CA MET A 116 -3.24 16.02 -2.60
C MET A 116 -3.69 14.62 -3.02
N ALA A 117 -4.37 14.49 -4.17
CA ALA A 117 -4.81 13.20 -4.71
C ALA A 117 -3.64 12.29 -5.12
N GLN A 118 -2.49 12.88 -5.47
CA GLN A 118 -1.23 12.17 -5.71
C GLN A 118 -0.43 11.93 -4.43
N GLU A 119 -0.95 12.35 -3.28
CA GLU A 119 -0.31 12.25 -1.96
C GLU A 119 1.06 12.97 -1.89
N THR A 120 1.30 13.93 -2.79
CA THR A 120 2.54 14.74 -2.84
C THR A 120 2.43 16.06 -2.08
N LEU A 121 1.23 16.41 -1.62
CA LEU A 121 0.94 17.61 -0.84
C LEU A 121 0.03 17.27 0.35
N THR A 122 0.44 17.67 1.55
CA THR A 122 -0.40 17.50 2.74
C THR A 122 -1.52 18.54 2.80
N PRO A 123 -2.61 18.27 3.54
CA PRO A 123 -3.67 19.26 3.74
C PRO A 123 -3.17 20.58 4.33
N ALA A 124 -2.21 20.55 5.27
CA ALA A 124 -1.69 21.76 5.89
C ALA A 124 -0.86 22.63 4.92
N GLU A 125 -0.10 22.00 4.03
CA GLU A 125 0.64 22.70 2.97
C GLU A 125 -0.32 23.27 1.92
N ALA A 126 -1.36 22.52 1.53
CA ALA A 126 -2.41 23.00 0.65
C ALA A 126 -3.12 24.24 1.23
N GLU A 127 -3.45 24.22 2.53
CA GLU A 127 -4.00 25.38 3.24
C GLU A 127 -3.06 26.59 3.20
N SER A 128 -1.77 26.36 3.44
CA SER A 128 -0.77 27.43 3.43
C SER A 128 -0.64 28.07 2.05
N ARG A 129 -0.70 27.26 0.98
CA ARG A 129 -0.68 27.74 -0.41
C ARG A 129 -1.95 28.52 -0.79
N MET A 130 -3.11 28.08 -0.32
CA MET A 130 -4.36 28.81 -0.56
C MET A 130 -4.39 30.16 0.18
N ARG A 131 -3.69 30.30 1.31
CA ARG A 131 -3.58 31.56 2.07
C ARG A 131 -2.52 32.52 1.54
N GLY A 132 -1.42 32.01 0.97
CA GLY A 132 -0.25 32.79 0.55
C GLY A 132 -0.37 33.44 -0.84
N GLY A 133 -1.59 33.64 -1.34
CA GLY A 133 -1.84 34.15 -2.69
C GLY A 133 -2.01 35.66 -2.75
N ASP A 134 -0.91 36.41 -2.74
CA ASP A 134 -0.81 37.74 -3.38
C ASP A 134 -0.39 37.58 -4.85
#